data_AF-A0AAV5KS68-F1
#
_entry.id   AF-A0AAV5KS68-F1
#
_cell.length_a   1.000
_cell.length_b   1.000
_cell.length_c   1.000
_cell.angle_alpha   90.00
_cell.angle_beta   90.00
_cell.angle_gamma   90.00
#
_symmetry.space_group_name_H-M   'P 1'
#
loop_
_entity.id
_entity.type
_entity.pdbx_description
1 polymer ?
#
loop_
_entity_poly.entity_id
_entity_poly.type
_entity_poly.pdbx_seq_one_letter_code
_entity_poly.pdbx_strand_id
1 'polypeptide(L)'
;MTEGGLTVLDGTALRSLAFSPIELNGVITGAHLLEIADTKASQSLFGIQLPQNIKNSALARVVCCDDESTFRRRELTAEQASKTFSDYLSTIADQLKDEPLLISILNGSTPKSYLEDEDDFAMLAEDLFTCLDAEDKGKICKSEIRNALVSMGVEMGIPPFSEFPLLNDILKKHGAEGEEELGQAQFAELLQPIVQEIANVLSEKHVVVIHDVKVVNGSKLRKILADEKQLKSVIERIFHEKDSGNNKLGKTQSIRNFLEKNAKELGLPPADSNEAAAIVYDAVFSDVEIENSSVEEDKFTELVKDILLKFAEQLEANPIYFDLDN
;
A
#
# COMPACT_ATOMS: atom_id res chain seq x y z
N MET A 1 12.92 2.97 -12.72
CA MET A 1 12.86 1.58 -13.21
C MET A 1 12.37 0.76 -12.03
N THR A 2 11.06 0.62 -11.89
CA THR A 2 10.43 -0.20 -10.84
C THR A 2 10.30 -1.60 -11.41
N GLU A 3 11.20 -2.48 -11.01
CA GLU A 3 11.02 -3.93 -11.17
C GLU A 3 9.84 -4.34 -10.28
N GLY A 4 8.81 -4.93 -10.88
CA GLY A 4 7.51 -5.17 -10.25
C GLY A 4 6.61 -3.93 -10.35
N GLY A 5 5.45 -4.05 -10.97
CA GLY A 5 4.49 -2.95 -11.23
C GLY A 5 3.83 -2.33 -9.99
N LEU A 6 4.48 -2.37 -8.83
CA LEU A 6 4.04 -1.82 -7.55
C LEU A 6 4.40 -0.33 -7.44
N THR A 7 3.46 0.45 -6.92
CA THR A 7 3.61 1.88 -6.67
C THR A 7 3.14 2.21 -5.26
N VAL A 8 3.93 2.98 -4.51
CA VAL A 8 3.56 3.47 -3.18
C VAL A 8 2.89 4.84 -3.30
N LEU A 9 1.68 4.96 -2.77
CA LEU A 9 0.93 6.20 -2.68
C LEU A 9 1.09 6.81 -1.28
N ASP A 10 2.00 7.78 -1.18
CA ASP A 10 2.39 8.47 0.07
C ASP A 10 1.63 9.79 0.30
N GLY A 11 0.65 10.11 -0.55
CA GLY A 11 -0.12 11.34 -0.47
C GLY A 11 0.58 12.60 -1.02
N THR A 12 1.79 12.51 -1.57
CA THR A 12 2.51 13.65 -2.13
C THR A 12 1.71 14.35 -3.25
N ALA A 13 1.10 13.58 -4.16
CA ALA A 13 0.25 14.12 -5.21
C ALA A 13 -0.95 14.91 -4.66
N LEU A 14 -1.59 14.39 -3.60
CA LEU A 14 -2.71 15.07 -2.94
C LEU A 14 -2.27 16.33 -2.20
N ARG A 15 -1.06 16.33 -1.64
CA ARG A 15 -0.50 17.53 -1.00
C ARG A 15 -0.35 18.66 -2.02
N SER A 16 0.17 18.37 -3.20
CA SER A 16 0.27 19.36 -4.27
C SER A 16 -1.11 19.83 -4.73
N LEU A 17 -2.07 18.89 -4.89
CA LEU A 17 -3.45 19.21 -5.28
C LEU A 17 -4.18 20.09 -4.25
N ALA A 18 -3.91 19.92 -2.95
CA ALA A 18 -4.54 20.68 -1.88
C ALA A 18 -4.29 22.20 -1.98
N PHE A 19 -3.22 22.61 -2.67
CA PHE A 19 -2.89 24.02 -2.89
C PHE A 19 -3.23 24.52 -4.30
N SER A 20 -3.76 23.65 -5.16
CA SER A 20 -4.17 24.04 -6.51
C SER A 20 -5.47 24.85 -6.48
N PRO A 21 -5.58 25.92 -7.30
CA PRO A 21 -6.83 26.68 -7.40
C PRO A 21 -8.00 25.80 -7.82
N ILE A 22 -9.17 26.05 -7.23
CA ILE A 22 -10.42 25.40 -7.61
C ILE A 22 -11.33 26.48 -8.17
N GLU A 23 -11.76 26.28 -9.40
CA GLU A 23 -12.81 27.12 -9.98
C GLU A 23 -14.16 26.68 -9.40
N LEU A 24 -14.68 27.47 -8.46
CA LEU A 24 -15.99 27.27 -7.86
C LEU A 24 -16.93 28.35 -8.38
N ASN A 25 -17.97 27.94 -9.12
CA ASN A 25 -18.99 28.85 -9.63
C ASN A 25 -20.12 28.98 -8.59
N GLY A 26 -20.09 30.04 -7.79
CA GLY A 26 -21.15 30.37 -6.84
C GLY A 26 -21.05 29.67 -5.48
N VAL A 27 -22.18 29.65 -4.76
CA VAL A 27 -22.30 29.02 -3.44
C VAL A 27 -22.40 27.50 -3.63
N ILE A 28 -21.56 26.74 -2.92
CA ILE A 28 -21.49 25.28 -3.01
C ILE A 28 -21.87 24.64 -1.68
N THR A 29 -22.53 23.49 -1.71
CA THR A 29 -22.83 22.72 -0.51
C THR A 29 -21.62 21.88 -0.08
N GLY A 30 -21.50 21.59 1.22
CA GLY A 30 -20.45 20.70 1.73
C GLY A 30 -20.43 19.33 1.04
N ALA A 31 -21.61 18.77 0.71
CA ALA A 31 -21.70 17.52 -0.03
C ALA A 31 -21.07 17.59 -1.43
N HIS A 32 -21.37 18.65 -2.20
CA HIS A 32 -20.83 18.81 -3.54
C HIS A 32 -19.32 19.12 -3.50
N LEU A 33 -18.85 19.84 -2.49
CA LEU A 33 -17.41 20.08 -2.29
C LEU A 33 -16.64 18.76 -2.05
N LEU A 34 -17.17 17.87 -1.20
CA LEU A 34 -16.56 16.56 -0.94
C LEU A 34 -16.54 15.69 -2.19
N GLU A 35 -17.59 15.71 -3.01
CA GLU A 35 -17.64 15.00 -4.28
C GLU A 35 -16.56 15.48 -5.26
N ILE A 36 -16.37 16.80 -5.36
CA ILE A 36 -15.29 17.39 -6.18
C ILE A 36 -13.92 16.98 -5.63
N ALA A 37 -13.73 17.04 -4.30
CA ALA A 37 -12.48 16.66 -3.65
C ALA A 37 -12.15 15.18 -3.88
N ASP A 38 -13.11 14.29 -3.67
CA ASP A 38 -12.95 12.86 -3.88
C ASP A 38 -12.66 12.53 -5.36
N THR A 39 -13.35 13.21 -6.29
CA THR A 39 -13.13 13.02 -7.73
C THR A 39 -11.73 13.46 -8.13
N LYS A 40 -11.30 14.66 -7.70
CA LYS A 40 -9.94 15.14 -8.00
C LYS A 40 -8.87 14.30 -7.32
N ALA A 41 -9.09 13.87 -6.08
CA ALA A 41 -8.18 12.97 -5.37
C ALA A 41 -8.04 11.64 -6.09
N SER A 42 -9.15 11.04 -6.52
CA SER A 42 -9.16 9.81 -7.32
C SER A 42 -8.35 9.98 -8.61
N GLN A 43 -8.60 11.07 -9.36
CA GLN A 43 -7.85 11.36 -10.59
C GLN A 43 -6.34 11.52 -10.36
N SER A 44 -5.94 12.21 -9.28
CA SER A 44 -4.53 12.36 -8.91
C SER A 44 -3.88 11.07 -8.39
N LEU A 45 -4.68 10.08 -8.01
CA LEU A 45 -4.25 8.77 -7.52
C LEU A 45 -4.64 7.66 -8.50
N PHE A 46 -4.43 7.89 -9.80
CA PHE A 46 -4.61 6.88 -10.86
C PHE A 46 -6.04 6.31 -11.00
N GLY A 47 -7.05 7.01 -10.50
CA GLY A 47 -8.45 6.62 -10.57
C GLY A 47 -8.91 5.72 -9.44
N ILE A 48 -8.11 5.52 -8.38
CA ILE A 48 -8.52 4.68 -7.25
C ILE A 48 -9.66 5.31 -6.46
N GLN A 49 -10.47 4.46 -5.85
CA GLN A 49 -11.38 4.87 -4.79
C GLN A 49 -10.64 4.80 -3.46
N LEU A 50 -10.48 5.94 -2.80
CA LEU A 50 -9.85 5.98 -1.49
C LEU A 50 -10.64 5.13 -0.47
N PRO A 51 -9.94 4.33 0.36
CA PRO A 51 -10.56 3.59 1.46
C PRO A 51 -11.41 4.47 2.38
N GLN A 52 -12.57 3.97 2.82
CA GLN A 52 -13.54 4.74 3.61
C GLN A 52 -13.00 5.21 4.95
N ASN A 53 -12.13 4.43 5.59
CA ASN A 53 -11.44 4.83 6.83
C ASN A 53 -10.60 6.09 6.64
N ILE A 54 -9.96 6.28 5.48
CA ILE A 54 -9.17 7.48 5.17
C ILE A 54 -10.10 8.68 4.94
N LYS A 55 -11.17 8.50 4.16
CA LYS A 55 -12.17 9.55 3.92
C LYS A 55 -12.83 10.02 5.22
N ASN A 56 -13.24 9.08 6.07
CA ASN A 56 -13.91 9.38 7.34
C ASN A 56 -12.97 10.09 8.33
N SER A 57 -11.71 9.65 8.40
CA SER A 57 -10.67 10.32 9.21
C SER A 57 -10.45 11.76 8.76
N ALA A 58 -10.37 12.00 7.45
CA ALA A 58 -10.25 13.35 6.90
C ALA A 58 -11.48 14.20 7.16
N LEU A 59 -12.68 13.64 6.94
CA LEU A 59 -13.94 14.33 7.17
C LEU A 59 -14.12 14.74 8.63
N ALA A 60 -13.76 13.87 9.58
CA ALA A 60 -13.84 14.17 11.01
C ALA A 60 -13.01 15.40 11.42
N ARG A 61 -11.87 15.65 10.75
CA ARG A 61 -11.06 16.85 11.01
C ARG A 61 -11.67 18.11 10.42
N VAL A 62 -12.32 17.99 9.27
CA VAL A 62 -12.85 19.12 8.50
C VAL A 62 -14.22 19.59 9.00
N VAL A 63 -15.07 18.66 9.45
CA VAL A 63 -16.43 18.95 9.96
C VAL A 63 -16.39 19.71 11.30
N CYS A 64 -15.30 19.60 12.07
CA CYS A 64 -15.21 20.16 13.42
C CYS A 64 -16.46 19.79 14.26
N CYS A 65 -16.97 20.69 15.11
CA CYS A 65 -18.03 20.41 16.09
C CYS A 65 -19.44 20.18 15.51
N ASP A 66 -19.61 20.27 14.18
CA ASP A 66 -20.90 19.98 13.53
C ASP A 66 -21.07 18.46 13.34
N ASP A 67 -22.31 17.99 13.17
CA ASP A 67 -22.50 16.62 12.67
C ASP A 67 -22.27 16.56 11.13
N GLU A 68 -21.84 15.41 10.62
CA GLU A 68 -21.55 15.22 9.19
C GLU A 68 -22.74 15.63 8.30
N SER A 69 -23.96 15.33 8.75
CA SER A 69 -25.18 15.60 8.00
C SER A 69 -25.42 17.10 7.81
N THR A 70 -25.08 17.88 8.83
CA THR A 70 -25.21 19.33 8.89
C THR A 70 -24.18 19.99 8.00
N PHE A 71 -22.93 19.52 8.07
CA PHE A 71 -21.88 19.98 7.16
C PHE A 71 -22.24 19.72 5.69
N ARG A 72 -22.74 18.53 5.35
CA ARG A 72 -23.10 18.18 3.97
C ARG A 72 -24.17 19.10 3.36
N ARG A 73 -25.10 19.61 4.17
CA ARG A 73 -26.16 20.54 3.75
C ARG A 73 -25.76 22.02 3.83
N ARG A 74 -24.64 22.33 4.46
CA ARG A 74 -24.18 23.71 4.67
C ARG A 74 -23.73 24.32 3.34
N GLU A 75 -24.19 25.54 3.10
CA GLU A 75 -23.70 26.39 2.02
C GLU A 75 -22.39 27.07 2.44
N LEU A 76 -21.39 27.00 1.57
CA LEU A 76 -20.05 27.51 1.79
C LEU A 76 -19.77 28.64 0.78
N THR A 77 -19.14 29.73 1.27
CA THR A 77 -18.57 30.74 0.36
C THR A 77 -17.36 30.15 -0.38
N ALA A 78 -16.92 30.82 -1.44
CA ALA A 78 -15.75 30.38 -2.20
C ALA A 78 -14.49 30.25 -1.33
N GLU A 79 -14.27 31.18 -0.39
CA GLU A 79 -13.14 31.15 0.55
C GLU A 79 -13.25 29.98 1.53
N GLN A 80 -14.43 29.76 2.09
CA GLN A 80 -14.69 28.63 3.00
C GLN A 80 -14.49 27.30 2.28
N ALA A 81 -15.05 27.17 1.08
CA ALA A 81 -14.94 25.97 0.27
C ALA A 81 -13.48 25.66 -0.13
N SER A 82 -12.72 26.68 -0.55
CA SER A 82 -11.30 26.52 -0.89
C SER A 82 -10.48 26.05 0.32
N LYS A 83 -10.69 26.67 1.49
CA LYS A 83 -10.03 26.26 2.72
C LYS A 83 -10.40 24.82 3.11
N THR A 84 -11.69 24.51 3.15
CA THR A 84 -12.21 23.18 3.49
C THR A 84 -11.70 22.10 2.56
N PHE A 85 -11.61 22.37 1.25
CA PHE A 85 -11.03 21.45 0.27
C PHE A 85 -9.53 21.21 0.56
N SER A 86 -8.78 22.28 0.80
CA SER A 86 -7.35 22.19 1.10
C SER A 86 -7.10 21.40 2.39
N ASP A 87 -7.87 21.68 3.44
CA ASP A 87 -7.79 21.00 4.73
C ASP A 87 -8.15 19.50 4.61
N TYR A 88 -9.17 19.18 3.82
CA TYR A 88 -9.58 17.79 3.55
C TYR A 88 -8.48 16.99 2.84
N LEU A 89 -8.00 17.49 1.69
CA LEU A 89 -6.94 16.81 0.94
C LEU A 89 -5.62 16.77 1.69
N SER A 90 -5.28 17.83 2.43
CA SER A 90 -4.11 17.87 3.31
C SER A 90 -4.18 16.79 4.38
N THR A 91 -5.35 16.59 4.99
CA THR A 91 -5.52 15.54 6.00
C THR A 91 -5.34 14.15 5.42
N ILE A 92 -5.90 13.89 4.22
CA ILE A 92 -5.68 12.63 3.50
C ILE A 92 -4.20 12.45 3.17
N ALA A 93 -3.54 13.50 2.67
CA ALA A 93 -2.12 13.46 2.36
C ALA A 93 -1.26 13.19 3.61
N ASP A 94 -1.59 13.78 4.76
CA ASP A 94 -0.91 13.49 6.03
C ASP A 94 -1.09 12.05 6.48
N GLN A 95 -2.28 11.48 6.28
CA GLN A 95 -2.57 10.10 6.60
C GLN A 95 -1.85 9.13 5.67
N LEU A 96 -1.84 9.38 4.36
CA LEU A 96 -1.13 8.57 3.39
C LEU A 96 0.39 8.69 3.54
N LYS A 97 0.90 9.81 4.04
CA LYS A 97 2.32 9.94 4.37
C LYS A 97 2.71 8.96 5.48
N ASP A 98 1.85 8.85 6.50
CA ASP A 98 2.03 8.01 7.69
C ASP A 98 1.71 6.53 7.46
N GLU A 99 0.71 6.26 6.62
CA GLU A 99 0.26 4.93 6.20
C GLU A 99 0.02 4.93 4.69
N PRO A 100 1.08 4.78 3.88
CA PRO A 100 0.97 4.73 2.44
C PRO A 100 0.14 3.53 1.97
N LEU A 101 -0.44 3.66 0.78
CA LEU A 101 -1.09 2.54 0.10
C LEU A 101 -0.14 1.94 -0.93
N LEU A 102 -0.08 0.62 -1.00
CA LEU A 102 0.61 -0.11 -2.05
C LEU A 102 -0.40 -0.46 -3.16
N ILE A 103 -0.10 -0.10 -4.40
CA ILE A 103 -0.98 -0.36 -5.55
C ILE A 103 -0.23 -1.03 -6.70
N SER A 104 -0.92 -1.81 -7.52
CA SER A 104 -0.44 -2.24 -8.85
C SER A 104 -1.20 -1.50 -9.95
N ILE A 105 -0.46 -0.97 -10.93
CA ILE A 105 -1.05 -0.32 -12.11
C ILE A 105 -0.96 -1.28 -13.30
N LEU A 106 -2.10 -1.86 -13.67
CA LEU A 106 -2.23 -2.84 -14.74
C LEU A 106 -2.59 -2.13 -16.04
N ASN A 107 -1.57 -1.79 -16.83
CA ASN A 107 -1.68 -1.02 -18.08
C ASN A 107 -1.41 -1.88 -19.33
N GLY A 108 -1.30 -3.20 -19.17
CA GLY A 108 -1.05 -4.14 -20.25
C GLY A 108 0.41 -4.30 -20.66
N SER A 109 1.37 -3.56 -20.07
CA SER A 109 2.79 -3.71 -20.45
C SER A 109 3.35 -5.08 -20.08
N THR A 110 3.02 -5.60 -18.88
CA THR A 110 3.48 -6.91 -18.40
C THR A 110 2.96 -8.08 -19.23
N PRO A 111 1.64 -8.23 -19.48
CA PRO A 111 1.17 -9.31 -20.36
C PRO A 111 1.70 -9.15 -21.80
N LYS A 112 1.95 -7.91 -22.24
CA LYS A 112 2.55 -7.65 -23.55
C LYS A 112 4.01 -8.11 -23.63
N SER A 113 4.81 -7.95 -22.58
CA SER A 113 6.22 -8.36 -22.61
C SER A 113 6.39 -9.86 -22.83
N TYR A 114 5.50 -10.68 -22.28
CA TYR A 114 5.51 -12.14 -22.55
C TYR A 114 5.20 -12.49 -24.01
N LEU A 115 4.64 -11.57 -24.79
CA LEU A 115 4.31 -11.78 -26.20
C LEU A 115 5.40 -11.25 -27.16
N GLU A 116 6.43 -10.58 -26.63
CA GLU A 116 7.51 -9.99 -27.44
C GLU A 116 8.50 -11.05 -27.92
N ASP A 117 8.69 -12.13 -27.15
CA ASP A 117 9.51 -13.29 -27.49
C ASP A 117 8.64 -14.57 -27.51
N GLU A 118 8.77 -15.36 -28.57
CA GLU A 118 8.03 -16.60 -28.76
C GLU A 118 8.45 -17.66 -27.73
N ASP A 119 9.74 -17.69 -27.35
CA ASP A 119 10.27 -18.64 -26.36
C ASP A 119 9.78 -18.30 -24.95
N ASP A 120 9.70 -17.01 -24.60
CA ASP A 120 9.15 -16.55 -23.30
C ASP A 120 7.66 -16.90 -23.18
N PHE A 121 6.89 -16.68 -24.25
CA PHE A 121 5.48 -17.07 -24.27
C PHE A 121 5.31 -18.59 -24.17
N ALA A 122 6.11 -19.35 -24.92
CA ALA A 122 6.04 -20.81 -24.92
C ALA A 122 6.33 -21.38 -23.52
N MET A 123 7.34 -20.85 -22.82
CA MET A 123 7.68 -21.22 -21.45
C MET A 123 6.52 -20.90 -20.49
N LEU A 124 5.96 -19.70 -20.56
CA LEU A 124 4.80 -19.32 -19.75
C LEU A 124 3.60 -20.26 -19.98
N ALA A 125 3.28 -20.55 -21.25
CA ALA A 125 2.16 -21.40 -21.59
C ALA A 125 2.37 -22.86 -21.14
N GLU A 126 3.60 -23.37 -21.24
CA GLU A 126 4.00 -24.68 -20.74
C GLU A 126 3.88 -24.77 -19.21
N ASP A 127 4.38 -23.78 -18.48
CA ASP A 127 4.29 -23.71 -17.02
C ASP A 127 2.83 -23.68 -16.56
N LEU A 128 2.00 -22.82 -17.16
CA LEU A 128 0.57 -22.73 -16.85
C LEU A 128 -0.15 -24.04 -17.17
N PHE A 129 0.12 -24.66 -18.31
CA PHE A 129 -0.49 -25.93 -18.69
C PHE A 129 -0.14 -27.03 -17.70
N THR A 130 1.14 -27.15 -17.33
CA THR A 130 1.62 -28.16 -16.38
C THR A 130 1.02 -27.97 -15.00
N CYS A 131 0.83 -26.73 -14.54
CA CYS A 131 0.15 -26.45 -13.27
C CYS A 131 -1.33 -26.86 -13.30
N LEU A 132 -2.02 -26.68 -14.43
CA LEU A 132 -3.44 -26.98 -14.58
C LEU A 132 -3.70 -28.48 -14.85
N ASP A 133 -2.80 -29.16 -15.55
CA ASP A 133 -2.83 -30.61 -15.78
C ASP A 133 -2.18 -31.38 -14.63
N ALA A 134 -2.62 -31.12 -13.39
CA ALA A 134 -2.03 -31.72 -12.20
C ALA A 134 -2.11 -33.26 -12.15
N GLU A 135 -3.01 -33.86 -12.94
CA GLU A 135 -3.16 -35.31 -13.08
C GLU A 135 -2.35 -35.90 -14.25
N ASP A 136 -1.58 -35.08 -14.97
CA ASP A 136 -0.71 -35.46 -16.10
C ASP A 136 -1.46 -36.28 -17.17
N LYS A 137 -2.64 -35.80 -17.56
CA LYS A 137 -3.47 -36.43 -18.61
C LYS A 137 -2.96 -36.10 -20.02
N GLY A 138 -2.11 -35.08 -20.15
CA GLY A 138 -1.68 -34.45 -21.38
C GLY A 138 -2.76 -33.56 -22.01
N LYS A 139 -3.83 -33.26 -21.27
CA LYS A 139 -5.01 -32.53 -21.76
C LYS A 139 -5.76 -31.83 -20.64
N ILE A 140 -6.21 -30.60 -20.92
CA ILE A 140 -7.04 -29.82 -20.01
C ILE A 140 -8.28 -29.28 -20.73
N CYS A 141 -9.33 -29.02 -19.95
CA CYS A 141 -10.55 -28.44 -20.49
C CYS A 141 -10.31 -27.00 -20.98
N LYS A 142 -10.93 -26.60 -22.09
CA LYS A 142 -10.82 -25.25 -22.65
C LYS A 142 -11.20 -24.16 -21.65
N SER A 143 -12.14 -24.43 -20.75
CA SER A 143 -12.52 -23.51 -19.66
C SER A 143 -11.37 -23.19 -18.69
N GLU A 144 -10.32 -24.03 -18.64
CA GLU A 144 -9.14 -23.82 -17.79
C GLU A 144 -8.31 -22.60 -18.20
N ILE A 145 -8.51 -22.03 -19.40
CA ILE A 145 -7.91 -20.73 -19.76
C ILE A 145 -8.27 -19.65 -18.74
N ARG A 146 -9.48 -19.70 -18.15
CA ARG A 146 -9.86 -18.79 -17.07
C ARG A 146 -8.92 -18.96 -15.87
N ASN A 147 -8.66 -20.20 -15.46
CA ASN A 147 -7.80 -20.50 -14.31
C ASN A 147 -6.34 -20.17 -14.63
N ALA A 148 -5.90 -20.33 -15.88
CA ALA A 148 -4.59 -19.85 -16.33
C ALA A 148 -4.43 -18.34 -16.11
N LEU A 149 -5.43 -17.53 -16.49
CA LEU A 149 -5.43 -16.09 -16.25
C LEU A 149 -5.47 -15.74 -14.75
N VAL A 150 -6.18 -16.55 -13.93
CA VAL A 150 -6.15 -16.40 -12.47
C VAL A 150 -4.76 -16.69 -11.91
N SER A 151 -4.11 -17.75 -12.38
CA SER A 151 -2.75 -18.13 -11.97
C SER A 151 -1.70 -17.09 -12.40
N MET A 152 -1.88 -16.46 -13.56
CA MET A 152 -1.08 -15.30 -13.95
C MET A 152 -1.27 -14.14 -12.96
N GLY A 153 -2.52 -13.79 -12.65
CA GLY A 153 -2.86 -12.83 -11.60
C GLY A 153 -2.23 -11.43 -11.75
N VAL A 154 -2.30 -10.65 -10.68
CA VAL A 154 -1.87 -9.23 -10.64
C VAL A 154 -0.37 -9.10 -10.92
N GLU A 155 0.44 -10.06 -10.45
CA GLU A 155 1.89 -10.07 -10.64
C GLU A 155 2.29 -10.13 -12.12
N MET A 156 1.53 -10.89 -12.92
CA MET A 156 1.75 -11.00 -14.38
C MET A 156 0.93 -9.96 -15.16
N GLY A 157 0.34 -8.98 -14.48
CA GLY A 157 -0.40 -7.88 -15.08
C GLY A 157 -1.84 -8.21 -15.47
N ILE A 158 -2.40 -9.32 -14.98
CA ILE A 158 -3.79 -9.73 -15.21
C ILE A 158 -4.67 -9.24 -14.05
N PRO A 159 -5.68 -8.40 -14.29
CA PRO A 159 -6.55 -7.92 -13.21
C PRO A 159 -7.42 -9.02 -12.61
N PRO A 160 -7.85 -8.88 -11.34
CA PRO A 160 -8.87 -9.74 -10.77
C PRO A 160 -10.19 -9.64 -11.55
N PHE A 161 -10.85 -10.76 -11.80
CA PHE A 161 -12.13 -10.80 -12.53
C PHE A 161 -13.25 -9.97 -11.87
N SER A 162 -13.20 -9.80 -10.55
CA SER A 162 -14.13 -8.94 -9.79
C SER A 162 -13.96 -7.46 -10.12
N GLU A 163 -12.72 -7.03 -10.36
CA GLU A 163 -12.37 -5.63 -10.66
C GLU A 163 -12.41 -5.34 -12.16
N PHE A 164 -12.24 -6.37 -12.99
CA PHE A 164 -12.27 -6.26 -14.44
C PHE A 164 -13.17 -7.30 -15.12
N PRO A 165 -14.51 -7.13 -15.05
CA PRO A 165 -15.46 -8.08 -15.63
C PRO A 165 -15.32 -8.30 -17.14
N LEU A 166 -14.68 -7.36 -17.85
CA LEU A 166 -14.39 -7.44 -19.29
C LEU A 166 -13.55 -8.67 -19.67
N LEU A 167 -12.79 -9.25 -18.74
CA LEU A 167 -12.09 -10.52 -18.98
C LEU A 167 -13.05 -11.63 -19.42
N ASN A 168 -14.26 -11.67 -18.86
CA ASN A 168 -15.24 -12.69 -19.25
C ASN A 168 -15.71 -12.50 -20.70
N ASP A 169 -15.83 -11.25 -21.14
CA ASP A 169 -16.23 -10.94 -22.52
C ASP A 169 -15.12 -11.28 -23.52
N ILE A 170 -13.85 -11.06 -23.14
CA ILE A 170 -12.69 -11.48 -23.94
C ILE A 170 -12.64 -13.01 -24.05
N LEU A 171 -12.78 -13.74 -22.94
CA LEU A 171 -12.81 -15.21 -22.95
C LEU A 171 -13.92 -15.75 -23.86
N LYS A 172 -15.13 -15.18 -23.77
CA LYS A 172 -16.27 -15.51 -24.65
C LYS A 172 -15.97 -15.27 -26.12
N LYS A 173 -15.38 -14.11 -26.43
CA LYS A 173 -15.05 -13.71 -27.80
C LYS A 173 -14.08 -14.68 -28.48
N HIS A 174 -13.09 -15.17 -27.74
CA HIS A 174 -12.13 -16.18 -28.22
C HIS A 174 -12.65 -17.62 -28.09
N GLY A 175 -13.89 -17.79 -27.62
CA GLY A 175 -14.52 -19.10 -27.46
C GLY A 175 -13.83 -19.97 -26.41
N ALA A 176 -13.17 -19.37 -25.41
CA ALA A 176 -12.52 -20.08 -24.30
C ALA A 176 -13.52 -20.67 -23.27
N GLU A 177 -14.82 -20.65 -23.59
CA GLU A 177 -15.87 -21.31 -22.84
C GLU A 177 -16.22 -22.64 -23.52
N GLY A 178 -16.13 -23.75 -22.80
CA GLY A 178 -16.50 -25.07 -23.31
C GLY A 178 -15.78 -26.22 -22.62
N GLU A 179 -16.30 -27.42 -22.84
CA GLU A 179 -15.81 -28.69 -22.25
C GLU A 179 -14.81 -29.43 -23.16
N GLU A 180 -14.39 -28.81 -24.26
CA GLU A 180 -13.44 -29.41 -25.21
C GLU A 180 -12.07 -29.53 -24.56
N GLU A 181 -11.42 -30.68 -24.72
CA GLU A 181 -10.07 -30.90 -24.22
C GLU A 181 -9.02 -30.36 -25.20
N LEU A 182 -8.05 -29.61 -24.67
CA LEU A 182 -6.91 -29.06 -25.39
C LEU A 182 -5.63 -29.76 -24.92
N GLY A 183 -4.79 -30.17 -25.87
CA GLY A 183 -3.38 -30.45 -25.59
C GLY A 183 -2.58 -29.15 -25.43
N GLN A 184 -1.33 -29.25 -24.96
CA GLN A 184 -0.48 -28.10 -24.65
C GLN A 184 -0.35 -27.08 -25.80
N ALA A 185 -0.09 -27.53 -27.04
CA ALA A 185 0.03 -26.64 -28.19
C ALA A 185 -1.29 -25.88 -28.47
N GLN A 186 -2.43 -26.57 -28.38
CA GLN A 186 -3.75 -25.97 -28.61
C GLN A 186 -4.13 -24.99 -27.50
N PHE A 187 -3.69 -25.26 -26.26
CA PHE A 187 -3.83 -24.35 -25.15
C PHE A 187 -3.05 -23.06 -25.39
N ALA A 188 -1.77 -23.16 -25.78
CA ALA A 188 -0.93 -21.99 -26.09
C ALA A 188 -1.50 -21.15 -27.25
N GLU A 189 -1.92 -21.81 -28.35
CA GLU A 189 -2.56 -21.15 -29.51
C GLU A 189 -3.84 -20.38 -29.12
N LEU A 190 -4.59 -20.87 -28.14
CA LEU A 190 -5.80 -20.20 -27.65
C LEU A 190 -5.48 -19.09 -26.63
N LEU A 191 -4.50 -19.31 -25.75
CA LEU A 191 -4.11 -18.37 -24.71
C LEU A 191 -3.50 -17.09 -25.31
N GLN A 192 -2.66 -17.21 -26.33
CA GLN A 192 -1.92 -16.10 -26.93
C GLN A 192 -2.81 -14.92 -27.38
N PRO A 193 -3.84 -15.12 -28.23
CA PRO A 193 -4.71 -14.02 -28.65
C PRO A 193 -5.53 -13.41 -27.50
N ILE A 194 -5.82 -14.18 -26.45
CA ILE A 194 -6.52 -13.70 -25.25
C ILE A 194 -5.62 -12.77 -24.45
N VAL A 195 -4.38 -13.19 -24.15
CA VAL A 195 -3.39 -12.35 -23.45
C VAL A 195 -3.10 -11.08 -24.25
N GLN A 196 -3.01 -11.17 -25.58
CA GLN A 196 -2.81 -10.03 -26.46
C GLN A 196 -3.98 -9.03 -26.40
N GLU A 197 -5.22 -9.52 -26.40
CA GLU A 197 -6.40 -8.65 -26.27
C GLU A 197 -6.47 -8.00 -24.89
N ILE A 198 -6.19 -8.73 -23.82
CA ILE A 198 -6.10 -8.18 -22.46
C ILE A 198 -5.07 -7.05 -22.41
N ALA A 199 -3.86 -7.27 -22.94
CA ALA A 199 -2.82 -6.25 -22.99
C ALA A 199 -3.27 -4.99 -23.75
N ASN A 200 -3.97 -5.16 -24.88
CA ASN A 200 -4.46 -4.03 -25.68
C ASN A 200 -5.55 -3.26 -24.93
N VAL A 201 -6.54 -3.93 -24.35
CA VAL A 201 -7.62 -3.27 -23.60
C VAL A 201 -7.06 -2.52 -22.38
N LEU A 202 -6.11 -3.11 -21.66
CA LEU A 202 -5.46 -2.46 -20.51
C LEU A 202 -4.60 -1.26 -20.91
N SER A 203 -4.05 -1.26 -22.13
CA SER A 203 -3.29 -0.11 -22.64
C SER A 203 -4.18 1.10 -22.95
N GLU A 204 -5.46 0.87 -23.27
CA GLU A 204 -6.44 1.93 -23.45
C GLU A 204 -7.01 2.42 -22.11
N LYS A 205 -7.26 1.49 -21.19
CA LYS A 205 -7.78 1.78 -19.85
C LYS A 205 -7.14 0.88 -18.82
N HIS A 206 -6.20 1.46 -18.07
CA HIS A 206 -5.52 0.74 -16.99
C HIS A 206 -6.49 0.41 -15.84
N VAL A 207 -6.15 -0.65 -15.12
CA VAL A 207 -6.82 -1.03 -13.86
C VAL A 207 -5.83 -0.83 -12.72
N VAL A 208 -6.29 -0.34 -11.59
CA VAL A 208 -5.45 -0.16 -10.40
C VAL A 208 -5.99 -1.03 -9.29
N VAL A 209 -5.12 -1.90 -8.77
CA VAL A 209 -5.44 -2.80 -7.65
C VAL A 209 -4.77 -2.24 -6.39
N ILE A 210 -5.51 -2.13 -5.29
CA ILE A 210 -4.95 -1.78 -3.98
C ILE A 210 -4.62 -3.09 -3.25
N HIS A 211 -3.37 -3.22 -2.80
CA HIS A 211 -2.93 -4.37 -2.01
C HIS A 211 -3.22 -4.14 -0.54
N ASP A 212 -3.63 -5.21 0.16
CA ASP A 212 -3.83 -5.17 1.62
C ASP A 212 -2.53 -5.38 2.40
N VAL A 213 -1.53 -4.59 2.02
CA VAL A 213 -0.16 -4.63 2.54
C VAL A 213 0.11 -3.35 3.30
N LYS A 214 0.63 -3.47 4.52
CA LYS A 214 1.09 -2.31 5.29
C LYS A 214 2.50 -1.91 4.86
N VAL A 215 2.66 -0.62 4.58
CA VAL A 215 3.94 0.01 4.28
C VAL A 215 4.42 0.79 5.51
N VAL A 216 5.56 0.41 6.07
CA VAL A 216 6.21 1.12 7.17
C VAL A 216 7.47 1.80 6.65
N ASN A 217 7.40 3.12 6.50
CA ASN A 217 8.43 3.97 5.89
C ASN A 217 9.11 4.94 6.87
N GLY A 218 8.89 4.77 8.18
CA GLY A 218 9.48 5.63 9.22
C GLY A 218 8.91 7.05 9.34
N SER A 219 7.93 7.45 8.52
CA SER A 219 7.35 8.80 8.54
C SER A 219 6.70 9.19 9.88
N LYS A 220 5.93 8.27 10.49
CA LYS A 220 5.35 8.45 11.84
C LYS A 220 6.45 8.63 12.88
N LEU A 221 7.51 7.85 12.78
CA LEU A 221 8.65 7.93 13.69
C LEU A 221 9.38 9.26 13.56
N ARG A 222 9.56 9.77 12.32
CA ARG A 222 10.07 11.13 12.06
C ARG A 222 9.19 12.21 12.68
N LYS A 223 7.86 12.06 12.67
CA LYS A 223 6.94 12.99 13.33
C LYS A 223 7.14 13.00 14.85
N ILE A 224 7.27 11.82 15.46
CA ILE A 224 7.56 11.69 16.91
C ILE A 224 8.91 12.36 17.24
N LEU A 225 9.95 12.09 16.45
CA LEU A 225 11.29 12.68 16.65
C LEU A 225 11.30 14.22 16.50
N ALA A 226 10.43 14.77 15.66
CA ALA A 226 10.30 16.22 15.46
C ALA A 226 9.43 16.92 16.53
N ASP A 227 8.60 16.19 17.26
CA ASP A 227 7.76 16.72 18.35
C ASP A 227 8.41 16.41 19.71
N GLU A 228 9.05 17.41 20.32
CA GLU A 228 9.72 17.29 21.61
C GLU A 228 8.81 16.74 22.72
N LYS A 229 7.51 17.03 22.70
CA LYS A 229 6.57 16.55 23.74
C LYS A 229 6.27 15.07 23.54
N GLN A 230 6.03 14.64 22.30
CA GLN A 230 5.81 13.23 21.99
C GLN A 230 7.05 12.41 22.28
N LEU A 231 8.22 12.88 21.82
CA LEU A 231 9.50 12.22 22.07
C LEU A 231 9.78 12.07 23.56
N LYS A 232 9.59 13.13 24.35
CA LYS A 232 9.77 13.06 25.80
C LYS A 232 8.80 12.06 26.45
N SER A 233 7.53 12.05 26.04
CA SER A 233 6.55 11.10 26.53
C SER A 233 6.92 9.64 26.22
N VAL A 234 7.46 9.38 25.02
CA VAL A 234 7.96 8.04 24.64
C VAL A 234 9.14 7.65 25.52
N ILE A 235 10.11 8.55 25.73
CA ILE A 235 11.29 8.29 26.58
C ILE A 235 10.89 8.00 28.03
N GLU A 236 9.99 8.79 28.61
CA GLU A 236 9.46 8.57 29.97
C GLU A 236 8.76 7.21 30.09
N ARG A 237 7.97 6.82 29.08
CA ARG A 237 7.30 5.51 29.06
C ARG A 237 8.29 4.36 29.01
N ILE A 238 9.34 4.45 28.20
CA ILE A 238 10.39 3.42 28.16
C ILE A 238 11.12 3.35 29.50
N PHE A 239 11.44 4.49 30.11
CA PHE A 239 12.12 4.56 31.40
C PHE A 239 11.31 3.90 32.53
N HIS A 240 9.99 4.00 32.47
CA HIS A 240 9.06 3.41 33.44
C HIS A 240 8.59 1.99 33.10
N GLU A 241 8.97 1.43 31.95
CA GLU A 241 8.64 0.05 31.59
C GLU A 241 9.35 -0.88 32.58
N LYS A 242 8.58 -1.61 33.38
CA LYS A 242 9.13 -2.53 34.39
C LYS A 242 9.77 -3.72 33.69
N ASP A 243 11.07 -3.93 33.88
CA ASP A 243 11.74 -5.19 33.55
C ASP A 243 11.00 -6.35 34.23
N SER A 244 10.28 -7.16 33.45
CA SER A 244 9.59 -8.35 33.94
C SER A 244 10.52 -9.56 34.13
N GLY A 245 11.84 -9.35 34.26
CA GLY A 245 12.80 -10.42 34.43
C GLY A 245 14.00 -9.98 35.28
N ASN A 246 14.15 -10.61 36.44
CA ASN A 246 15.40 -10.58 37.19
C ASN A 246 16.53 -11.20 36.35
N ASN A 247 17.25 -10.38 35.59
CA ASN A 247 18.66 -10.61 35.27
C ASN A 247 19.25 -9.39 34.57
N LYS A 248 20.57 -9.29 34.58
CA LYS A 248 21.40 -8.26 33.93
C LYS A 248 21.30 -8.22 32.38
N LEU A 249 20.14 -8.43 31.77
CA LEU A 249 19.90 -8.06 30.37
C LEU A 249 19.67 -6.55 30.35
N GLY A 250 20.65 -5.80 29.87
CA GLY A 250 20.76 -4.35 30.06
C GLY A 250 19.61 -3.50 29.50
N LYS A 251 19.63 -2.20 29.81
CA LYS A 251 18.66 -1.16 29.40
C LYS A 251 18.25 -1.24 27.92
N THR A 252 19.15 -1.67 27.05
CA THR A 252 18.91 -1.90 25.62
C THR A 252 17.81 -2.93 25.36
N GLN A 253 17.74 -4.01 26.14
CA GLN A 253 16.66 -5.00 26.01
C GLN A 253 15.32 -4.41 26.44
N SER A 254 15.27 -3.61 27.50
CA SER A 254 14.04 -2.94 27.94
C SER A 254 13.54 -1.96 26.87
N ILE A 255 14.45 -1.22 26.21
CA ILE A 255 14.12 -0.39 25.05
C ILE A 255 13.55 -1.27 23.92
N ARG A 256 14.25 -2.33 23.51
CA ARG A 256 13.79 -3.24 22.45
C ARG A 256 12.40 -3.79 22.71
N ASN A 257 12.17 -4.36 23.90
CA ASN A 257 10.88 -4.91 24.30
C ASN A 257 9.76 -3.85 24.24
N PHE A 258 10.04 -2.61 24.68
CA PHE A 258 9.06 -1.54 24.58
C PHE A 258 8.74 -1.19 23.13
N LEU A 259 9.76 -1.08 22.27
CA LEU A 259 9.58 -0.76 20.85
C LEU A 259 8.78 -1.84 20.13
N GLU A 260 9.06 -3.12 20.38
CA GLU A 260 8.31 -4.25 19.82
C GLU A 260 6.84 -4.22 20.27
N LYS A 261 6.58 -4.03 21.57
CA LYS A 261 5.23 -3.97 22.14
C LYS A 261 4.40 -2.78 21.66
N ASN A 262 5.04 -1.65 21.37
CA ASN A 262 4.39 -0.42 20.94
C ASN A 262 4.63 -0.11 19.45
N ALA A 263 5.04 -1.10 18.65
CA ALA A 263 5.50 -0.90 17.28
C ALA A 263 4.49 -0.12 16.43
N LYS A 264 3.22 -0.54 16.44
CA LYS A 264 2.12 0.11 15.71
C LYS A 264 1.93 1.59 16.07
N GLU A 265 2.06 1.93 17.36
CA GLU A 265 1.89 3.31 17.84
C GLU A 265 3.05 4.19 17.37
N LEU A 266 4.28 3.66 17.43
CA LEU A 266 5.50 4.36 17.05
C LEU A 266 5.74 4.40 15.53
N GLY A 267 4.94 3.66 14.76
CA GLY A 267 5.14 3.49 13.32
C GLY A 267 6.35 2.63 12.98
N LEU A 268 6.63 1.64 13.82
CA LEU A 268 7.59 0.58 13.58
C LEU A 268 6.89 -0.68 13.04
N PRO A 269 7.58 -1.51 12.26
CA PRO A 269 7.05 -2.80 11.83
C PRO A 269 6.99 -3.75 13.04
N PRO A 270 5.98 -4.63 13.15
CA PRO A 270 5.99 -5.71 14.13
C PRO A 270 7.21 -6.62 13.87
N ALA A 271 8.03 -6.89 14.90
CA ALA A 271 9.27 -7.63 14.73
C ALA A 271 9.07 -9.09 14.23
N ASP A 272 7.88 -9.64 14.47
CA ASP A 272 7.44 -10.97 14.06
C ASP A 272 6.66 -10.99 12.73
N SER A 273 6.47 -9.83 12.08
CA SER A 273 5.70 -9.74 10.83
C SER A 273 6.38 -10.44 9.65
N ASN A 274 7.69 -10.27 9.49
CA ASN A 274 8.51 -10.96 8.49
C ASN A 274 10.02 -10.85 8.80
N GLU A 275 10.84 -11.50 7.98
CA GLU A 275 12.29 -11.52 8.13
C GLU A 275 12.92 -10.12 7.99
N ALA A 276 12.41 -9.28 7.08
CA ALA A 276 12.92 -7.92 6.89
C ALA A 276 12.72 -7.06 8.15
N ALA A 277 11.58 -7.20 8.83
CA ALA A 277 11.32 -6.54 10.11
C ALA A 277 12.33 -6.97 11.18
N ALA A 278 12.55 -8.28 11.36
CA ALA A 278 13.53 -8.79 12.31
C ALA A 278 14.95 -8.27 12.01
N ILE A 279 15.36 -8.25 10.74
CA ILE A 279 16.66 -7.74 10.30
C ILE A 279 16.84 -6.26 10.68
N VAL A 280 15.83 -5.42 10.50
CA VAL A 280 15.92 -3.99 10.86
C VAL A 280 16.11 -3.82 12.37
N TYR A 281 15.38 -4.57 13.20
CA TYR A 281 15.61 -4.55 14.65
C TYR A 281 17.03 -4.99 15.01
N ASP A 282 17.50 -6.11 14.46
CA ASP A 282 18.83 -6.63 14.77
C ASP A 282 19.95 -5.70 14.29
N ALA A 283 19.80 -5.07 13.12
CA ALA A 283 20.73 -4.07 12.60
C ALA A 283 20.82 -2.85 13.52
N VAL A 284 19.66 -2.24 13.86
CA VAL A 284 19.64 -1.04 14.73
C VAL A 284 20.26 -1.34 16.09
N PHE A 285 19.95 -2.48 16.70
CA PHE A 285 20.45 -2.82 18.04
C PHE A 285 21.88 -3.36 18.06
N SER A 286 22.42 -3.84 16.94
CA SER A 286 23.85 -4.21 16.82
C SER A 286 24.77 -2.98 16.80
N ASP A 287 24.28 -1.87 16.24
CA ASP A 287 25.00 -0.60 16.12
C ASP A 287 24.95 0.26 17.40
N VAL A 288 24.38 -0.26 18.50
CA VAL A 288 24.25 0.46 19.77
C VAL A 288 25.41 0.06 20.70
N GLU A 289 26.40 0.94 20.82
CA GLU A 289 27.49 0.78 21.79
C GLU A 289 27.00 1.09 23.22
N ILE A 290 27.03 0.09 24.10
CA ILE A 290 26.65 0.25 25.50
C ILE A 290 27.87 0.65 26.33
N GLU A 291 28.03 1.95 26.64
CA GLU A 291 28.91 2.33 27.74
C GLU A 291 28.30 1.87 29.06
N ASN A 292 28.92 0.87 29.71
CA ASN A 292 28.61 0.38 31.05
C ASN A 292 28.97 1.41 32.16
N SER A 293 28.52 2.65 32.02
CA SER A 293 28.56 3.63 33.11
C SER A 293 27.14 3.88 33.59
N SER A 294 26.98 4.19 34.87
CA SER A 294 25.70 4.57 35.48
C SER A 294 25.10 5.74 34.70
N VAL A 295 24.27 5.43 33.71
CA VAL A 295 23.75 6.38 32.72
C VAL A 295 22.86 7.40 33.45
N GLU A 296 23.36 8.62 33.58
CA GLU A 296 22.57 9.82 33.92
C GLU A 296 21.35 9.90 32.98
N GLU A 297 20.22 10.40 33.46
CA GLU A 297 18.94 10.47 32.72
C GLU A 297 19.09 11.07 31.31
N ASP A 298 20.02 12.00 31.16
CA ASP A 298 20.39 12.63 29.88
C ASP A 298 21.02 11.65 28.89
N LYS A 299 21.95 10.79 29.33
CA LYS A 299 22.58 9.77 28.45
C LYS A 299 21.57 8.69 28.03
N PHE A 300 20.56 8.39 28.85
CA PHE A 300 19.49 7.45 28.48
C PHE A 300 18.57 8.07 27.42
N THR A 301 18.25 9.34 27.58
CA THR A 301 17.50 10.14 26.61
C THR A 301 18.21 10.16 25.26
N GLU A 302 19.52 10.41 25.24
CA GLU A 302 20.34 10.39 24.03
C GLU A 302 20.34 9.00 23.35
N LEU A 303 20.50 7.94 24.13
CA LEU A 303 20.47 6.56 23.63
C LEU A 303 19.13 6.22 22.94
N VAL A 304 18.00 6.53 23.56
CA VAL A 304 16.68 6.28 22.97
C VAL A 304 16.51 7.09 21.68
N LYS A 305 16.93 8.36 21.68
CA LYS A 305 16.88 9.22 20.48
C LYS A 305 17.71 8.65 19.34
N ASP A 306 18.93 8.18 19.60
CA ASP A 306 19.79 7.57 18.58
C ASP A 306 19.17 6.31 17.99
N ILE A 307 18.61 5.43 18.82
CA ILE A 307 17.92 4.21 18.37
C ILE A 307 16.73 4.56 17.46
N LEU A 308 15.86 5.47 17.89
CA LEU A 308 14.70 5.89 17.10
C LEU A 308 15.11 6.58 15.79
N LEU A 309 16.21 7.35 15.80
CA LEU A 309 16.75 7.98 14.60
C LEU A 309 17.25 6.94 13.60
N LYS A 310 18.00 5.93 14.05
CA LYS A 310 18.47 4.82 13.21
C LYS A 310 17.32 4.03 12.59
N PHE A 311 16.27 3.74 13.36
CA PHE A 311 15.04 3.13 12.81
C PHE A 311 14.43 4.01 11.72
N ALA A 312 14.31 5.33 11.95
CA ALA A 312 13.73 6.23 10.97
C ALA A 312 14.55 6.28 9.68
N GLU A 313 15.88 6.30 9.77
CA GLU A 313 16.79 6.28 8.62
C GLU A 313 16.72 4.96 7.84
N GLN A 314 16.71 3.82 8.53
CA GLN A 314 16.63 2.52 7.86
C GLN A 314 15.28 2.32 7.16
N LEU A 315 14.18 2.71 7.79
CA LEU A 315 12.82 2.59 7.21
C LEU A 315 12.57 3.59 6.08
N GLU A 316 13.23 4.75 6.10
CA GLU A 316 13.17 5.73 5.02
C GLU A 316 13.96 5.26 3.79
N ALA A 317 15.13 4.64 4.01
CA ALA A 317 15.94 4.06 2.94
C ALA A 317 15.31 2.78 2.36
N ASN A 318 14.78 1.92 3.23
CA ASN A 318 14.19 0.63 2.88
C ASN A 318 12.89 0.41 3.67
N PRO A 319 11.74 0.89 3.16
CA PRO A 319 10.45 0.64 3.78
C PRO A 319 10.16 -0.85 3.91
N ILE A 320 9.47 -1.24 4.99
CA ILE A 320 9.06 -2.63 5.22
C ILE A 320 7.60 -2.82 4.80
N TYR A 321 7.35 -3.93 4.12
CA TYR A 321 6.05 -4.34 3.61
C TYR A 321 5.63 -5.63 4.33
N PHE A 322 4.43 -5.69 4.89
CA PHE A 322 3.88 -6.93 5.45
C PHE A 322 2.36 -6.99 5.30
N ASP A 323 1.85 -8.20 5.14
CA ASP A 323 0.42 -8.46 4.95
C ASP A 323 -0.36 -8.26 6.26
N LEU A 324 -1.63 -7.86 6.15
CA LEU A 324 -2.53 -7.75 7.30
C LEU A 324 -3.15 -9.09 7.73
N ASP A 325 -2.93 -10.16 6.97
CA ASP A 325 -3.63 -11.46 7.12
C ASP A 325 -2.87 -12.53 7.93
N ASN A 326 -1.90 -12.15 8.77
CA ASN A 326 -1.31 -13.05 9.78
C ASN A 326 -1.90 -12.84 11.18
#